data_AF-A0A176SYM5-F1
#
_entry.id   AF-A0A176SYM5-F1
#
_cell.length_a   1.000
_cell.length_b   1.000
_cell.length_c   1.000
_cell.angle_alpha   90.00
_cell.angle_beta   90.00
_cell.angle_gamma   90.00
#
_symmetry.space_group_name_H-M   'P 1'
#
loop_
_entity.id
_entity.type
_entity.pdbx_description
1 polymer ?
#
loop_
_entity_poly.entity_id
_entity_poly.type
_entity_poly.pdbx_seq_one_letter_code
_entity_poly.pdbx_strand_id
1 'polypeptide(L)'
;MRATNAKAYQNLKELKKLTNQRYSSFKFSRQTPVYIKVSSNFSSYFPVELHTEQEAIFKEKIQLLIDGFYYGIAFLLISISFSFIIFDGLLNFLNVDQEKIEFLILLDYVLLSFTSLKFGDSFLLLDKYFPKVKKYTLVLFLIIVLFVTLFFILKVNILYIILNVLTLLLLLVYWLLGVLLFRKNRYTKLFVFSYAISLFSGLDFFVLKNFGVSLFDTTPTNLKIGGFVQIIILSFAVLFREKDLRKYNFIMKNEIRKFSSEIKKRTIEEGSLKVDLDNLSLREREIFDLIVSSKSNKEIANEVNISVNTVKFHVKNIYLKLDIKNRKQALSIKKVIKH
;
A
#
# COMPACT_ATOMS: atom_id res chain seq x y z
N MET A 1 0.00 -15.14 -4.99
CA MET A 1 -1.27 -15.81 -4.59
C MET A 1 -1.20 -16.23 -3.12
N ARG A 2 -2.32 -16.42 -2.40
CA ARG A 2 -2.30 -17.00 -1.04
C ARG A 2 -3.04 -18.35 -1.05
N ALA A 3 -2.42 -19.38 -0.49
CA ALA A 3 -3.03 -20.67 -0.20
C ALA A 3 -3.82 -20.54 1.12
N THR A 4 -5.00 -19.91 1.07
CA THR A 4 -5.77 -19.55 2.27
C THR A 4 -6.36 -20.77 2.97
N ASN A 5 -6.64 -21.82 2.19
CA ASN A 5 -7.18 -23.11 2.64
C ASN A 5 -6.09 -24.19 2.74
N ALA A 6 -4.82 -23.79 2.88
CA ALA A 6 -3.76 -24.74 3.18
C ALA A 6 -4.07 -25.43 4.52
N LYS A 7 -3.88 -26.75 4.55
CA LYS A 7 -3.85 -27.55 5.77
C LYS A 7 -2.48 -28.19 5.87
N ALA A 8 -1.90 -28.21 7.05
CA ALA A 8 -0.63 -28.88 7.29
C ALA A 8 -0.82 -30.06 8.23
N TYR A 9 -0.07 -31.13 8.01
CA TYR A 9 -0.13 -32.36 8.79
C TYR A 9 1.27 -32.79 9.19
N GLN A 10 1.43 -33.24 10.43
CA GLN A 10 2.66 -33.84 10.93
C GLN A 10 2.28 -35.03 11.83
N ASN A 11 2.94 -36.16 11.66
CA ASN A 11 2.64 -37.41 12.41
C ASN A 11 1.14 -37.77 12.37
N LEU A 12 0.52 -37.71 11.18
CA LEU A 12 -0.91 -38.00 10.93
C LEU A 12 -1.91 -37.07 11.66
N LYS A 13 -1.46 -36.01 12.34
CA LYS A 13 -2.32 -35.01 12.98
C LYS A 13 -2.34 -33.70 12.18
N GLU A 14 -3.51 -33.08 12.05
CA GLU A 14 -3.65 -31.75 11.45
C GLU A 14 -3.05 -30.69 12.40
N LEU A 15 -2.13 -29.89 11.89
CA LEU A 15 -1.51 -28.80 12.62
C LEU A 15 -2.47 -27.63 12.72
N LYS A 16 -2.57 -27.04 13.92
CA LYS A 16 -3.36 -25.83 14.12
C LYS A 16 -2.72 -24.66 13.37
N LYS A 17 -3.56 -23.95 12.61
CA LYS A 17 -3.17 -22.70 11.96
C LYS A 17 -2.89 -21.63 13.03
N LEU A 18 -1.77 -20.94 12.90
CA LEU A 18 -1.44 -19.82 13.78
C LEU A 18 -2.41 -18.66 13.54
N THR A 19 -2.91 -18.08 14.63
CA THR A 19 -3.77 -16.89 14.58
C THR A 19 -2.92 -15.63 14.38
N ASN A 20 -3.53 -14.57 13.82
CA ASN A 20 -2.89 -13.26 13.61
C ASN A 20 -1.67 -13.24 12.67
N GLN A 21 -1.56 -14.22 11.76
CA GLN A 21 -0.47 -14.30 10.78
C GLN A 21 -0.91 -13.76 9.41
N ARG A 22 -0.02 -13.01 8.72
CA ARG A 22 -0.26 -12.46 7.37
C ARG A 22 -0.48 -13.52 6.29
N TYR A 23 0.12 -14.70 6.48
CA TYR A 23 0.04 -15.87 5.61
C TYR A 23 -0.53 -17.09 6.36
N SER A 24 -0.90 -18.16 5.64
CA SER A 24 -1.27 -19.42 6.31
C SER A 24 -0.02 -20.03 6.92
N SER A 25 0.20 -19.77 8.21
CA SER A 25 1.38 -20.21 8.94
C SER A 25 1.04 -21.35 9.91
N PHE A 26 1.97 -22.30 10.03
CA PHE A 26 1.88 -23.45 10.91
C PHE A 26 3.18 -23.59 11.69
N LYS A 27 3.08 -23.97 12.96
CA LYS A 27 4.23 -24.34 13.78
C LYS A 27 4.40 -25.86 13.76
N PHE A 28 5.62 -26.34 13.55
CA PHE A 28 5.93 -27.76 13.44
C PHE A 28 7.37 -28.06 13.87
N SER A 29 7.67 -29.34 14.17
CA SER A 29 9.03 -29.80 14.48
C SER A 29 9.80 -30.12 13.20
N ARG A 30 11.12 -29.85 13.15
CA ARG A 30 11.95 -30.25 12.00
C ARG A 30 12.34 -31.73 12.00
N GLN A 31 12.02 -32.47 13.06
CA GLN A 31 12.43 -33.87 13.22
C GLN A 31 11.63 -34.84 12.36
N THR A 32 10.41 -34.48 11.94
CA THR A 32 9.57 -35.34 11.11
C THR A 32 8.98 -34.60 9.91
N PRO A 33 8.69 -35.29 8.80
CA PRO A 33 8.13 -34.68 7.60
C PRO A 33 6.82 -33.95 7.87
N VAL A 34 6.62 -32.82 7.18
CA VAL A 34 5.37 -32.06 7.20
C VAL A 34 4.74 -32.11 5.82
N TYR A 35 3.46 -32.49 5.79
CA TYR A 35 2.68 -32.57 4.58
C TYR A 35 1.75 -31.37 4.50
N ILE A 36 1.82 -30.60 3.41
CA ILE A 36 0.96 -29.44 3.20
C ILE A 36 -0.01 -29.76 2.08
N LYS A 37 -1.30 -29.83 2.42
CA LYS A 37 -2.38 -29.94 1.44
C LYS A 37 -2.84 -28.54 1.07
N VAL A 38 -2.62 -28.17 -0.19
CA VAL A 38 -3.11 -26.91 -0.77
C VAL A 38 -4.13 -27.22 -1.84
N SER A 39 -5.38 -26.78 -1.65
CA SER A 39 -6.35 -26.75 -2.75
C SER A 39 -6.13 -25.50 -3.59
N SER A 40 -5.77 -25.68 -4.85
CA SER A 40 -5.63 -24.60 -5.83
C SER A 40 -6.29 -24.99 -7.14
N ASN A 41 -7.19 -24.16 -7.65
CA ASN A 41 -7.79 -24.33 -8.98
C ASN A 41 -6.86 -23.84 -10.12
N PHE A 42 -5.56 -23.68 -9.83
CA PHE A 42 -4.59 -23.01 -10.71
C PHE A 42 -3.21 -23.68 -10.68
N SER A 43 -2.57 -23.78 -11.84
CA SER A 43 -1.24 -24.39 -12.10
C SER A 43 -0.03 -23.48 -11.80
N SER A 44 -0.06 -22.73 -10.71
CA SER A 44 0.98 -21.73 -10.39
C SER A 44 1.94 -22.16 -9.29
N TYR A 45 3.20 -21.75 -9.39
CA TYR A 45 4.24 -21.85 -8.36
C TYR A 45 3.79 -21.24 -7.01
N PHE A 46 3.96 -21.99 -5.92
CA PHE A 46 3.68 -21.56 -4.55
C PHE A 46 5.00 -21.49 -3.77
N PRO A 47 5.59 -20.30 -3.57
CA PRO A 47 6.77 -20.18 -2.74
C PRO A 47 6.40 -20.57 -1.30
N VAL A 48 7.03 -21.63 -0.80
CA VAL A 48 6.98 -22.03 0.61
C VAL A 48 8.23 -21.45 1.26
N GLU A 49 8.03 -20.60 2.26
CA GLU A 49 9.13 -20.06 3.05
C GLU A 49 9.22 -20.79 4.38
N LEU A 50 10.43 -21.19 4.76
CA LEU A 50 10.74 -21.82 6.04
C LEU A 50 11.55 -20.83 6.87
N HIS A 51 11.03 -20.48 8.03
CA HIS A 51 11.67 -19.58 8.99
C HIS A 51 11.71 -20.27 10.36
N THR A 52 12.67 -19.93 11.20
CA THR A 52 12.54 -20.24 12.63
C THR A 52 11.39 -19.44 13.23
N GLU A 53 10.82 -19.88 14.35
CA GLU A 53 9.73 -19.14 15.01
C GLU A 53 10.16 -17.71 15.38
N GLN A 54 11.39 -17.56 15.87
CA GLN A 54 11.95 -16.26 16.23
C GLN A 54 12.10 -15.33 15.01
N GLU A 55 12.66 -15.83 13.90
CA GLU A 55 12.79 -15.05 12.66
C GLU A 55 11.44 -14.69 12.05
N ALA A 56 10.47 -15.60 12.06
CA ALA A 56 9.13 -15.35 11.54
C ALA A 56 8.43 -14.23 12.33
N ILE A 57 8.46 -14.31 13.67
CA ILE A 57 7.90 -13.28 14.55
C ILE A 57 8.62 -11.95 14.34
N PHE A 58 9.95 -11.96 14.23
CA PHE A 58 10.74 -10.75 14.00
C PHE A 58 10.43 -10.08 12.66
N LYS A 59 10.38 -10.86 11.56
CA LYS A 59 10.06 -10.38 10.22
C LYS A 59 8.64 -9.82 10.15
N GLU A 60 7.69 -10.46 10.84
CA GLU A 60 6.32 -9.94 10.93
C GLU A 60 6.24 -8.66 11.76
N LYS A 61 6.96 -8.56 12.89
CA LYS A 61 7.10 -7.32 13.66
C LYS A 61 7.71 -6.19 12.83
N ILE A 62 8.80 -6.45 12.10
CA ILE A 62 9.41 -5.48 11.19
C ILE A 62 8.41 -5.03 10.13
N GLN A 63 7.67 -5.95 9.53
CA GLN A 63 6.74 -5.59 8.48
C GLN A 63 5.53 -4.80 9.01
N LEU A 64 5.03 -5.12 10.21
CA LEU A 64 4.01 -4.33 10.91
C LEU A 64 4.54 -2.93 11.24
N LEU A 65 5.79 -2.85 11.68
CA LEU A 65 6.47 -1.61 11.98
C LEU A 65 6.61 -0.78 10.69
N ILE A 66 7.13 -1.34 9.60
CA ILE A 66 7.19 -0.72 8.27
C ILE A 66 5.81 -0.26 7.80
N ASP A 67 4.76 -1.08 7.94
CA ASP A 67 3.40 -0.69 7.54
C ASP A 67 2.89 0.48 8.43
N GLY A 68 3.22 0.50 9.72
CA GLY A 68 2.95 1.61 10.64
C GLY A 68 3.73 2.90 10.32
N PHE A 69 4.99 2.77 9.91
CA PHE A 69 5.83 3.85 9.39
C PHE A 69 5.29 4.35 8.04
N TYR A 70 4.84 3.45 7.17
CA TYR A 70 4.32 3.73 5.82
C TYR A 70 3.05 4.58 5.85
N TYR A 71 2.21 4.42 6.87
CA TYR A 71 1.00 5.23 7.05
C TYR A 71 1.22 6.53 7.84
N GLY A 72 2.47 6.89 8.17
CA GLY A 72 2.83 8.17 8.80
C GLY A 72 2.54 8.28 10.30
N ILE A 73 2.09 7.20 10.94
CA ILE A 73 1.56 7.23 12.31
C ILE A 73 2.69 7.34 13.33
N ALA A 74 3.72 6.50 13.20
CA ALA A 74 4.87 6.54 14.08
C ALA A 74 5.54 7.92 14.05
N PHE A 75 5.70 8.50 12.84
CA PHE A 75 6.27 9.83 12.68
C PHE A 75 5.40 10.92 13.33
N LEU A 76 4.08 10.85 13.19
CA LEU A 76 3.19 11.80 13.86
C LEU A 76 3.31 11.73 15.38
N LEU A 77 3.30 10.52 15.96
CA LEU A 77 3.42 10.35 17.41
C LEU A 77 4.78 10.83 17.92
N ILE A 78 5.85 10.59 17.15
CA ILE A 78 7.19 11.10 17.44
C ILE A 78 7.18 12.63 17.39
N SER A 79 6.62 13.24 16.34
CA SER A 79 6.53 14.70 16.23
C SER A 79 5.71 15.33 17.37
N ILE A 80 4.56 14.76 17.73
CA ILE A 80 3.77 15.24 18.88
C ILE A 80 4.59 15.14 20.18
N SER A 81 5.29 14.03 20.40
CA SER A 81 6.12 13.85 21.60
C SER A 81 7.28 14.83 21.64
N PHE A 82 7.91 15.07 20.48
CA PHE A 82 8.98 16.04 20.32
C PHE A 82 8.51 17.46 20.61
N SER A 83 7.32 17.83 20.12
CA SER A 83 6.67 19.11 20.42
C SER A 83 6.53 19.32 21.94
N PHE A 84 6.05 18.31 22.67
CA PHE A 84 5.95 18.41 24.13
C PHE A 84 7.30 18.59 24.82
N ILE A 85 8.35 17.91 24.37
CA ILE A 85 9.70 18.06 24.93
C ILE A 85 10.20 19.50 24.76
N ILE A 86 9.98 20.10 23.59
CA ILE A 86 10.38 21.48 23.30
C ILE A 86 9.62 22.46 24.20
N PHE A 87 8.29 22.30 24.30
CA PHE A 87 7.45 23.23 25.05
C PHE A 87 7.59 23.12 26.58
N ASP A 88 8.15 22.04 27.11
CA ASP A 88 8.31 21.84 28.56
C ASP A 88 9.55 22.52 29.18
N GLY A 89 10.35 23.20 28.36
CA GLY A 89 11.59 23.81 28.83
C GLY A 89 12.67 22.80 29.23
N LEU A 90 12.49 21.50 28.95
CA LEU A 90 13.49 20.46 29.22
C LEU A 90 14.82 20.77 28.53
N LEU A 91 14.77 21.35 27.33
CA LEU A 91 15.98 21.76 26.61
C LEU A 91 16.73 22.89 27.33
N ASN A 92 16.02 23.79 28.02
CA ASN A 92 16.65 24.81 28.86
C ASN A 92 17.37 24.18 30.05
N PHE A 93 16.76 23.15 30.66
CA PHE A 93 17.40 22.38 31.75
C PHE A 93 18.67 21.65 31.28
N LEU A 94 18.72 21.23 30.01
CA LEU A 94 19.89 20.61 29.39
C LEU A 94 20.93 21.63 28.86
N ASN A 95 20.80 22.92 29.20
CA ASN A 95 21.65 24.01 28.73
C ASN A 95 21.76 24.09 27.19
N VAL A 96 20.68 23.82 26.47
CA VAL A 96 20.63 24.03 25.01
C VAL A 96 20.45 25.52 24.72
N ASP A 97 21.27 26.06 23.82
CA ASP A 97 21.22 27.48 23.44
C ASP A 97 19.84 27.90 22.91
N GLN A 98 19.43 29.13 23.23
CA GLN A 98 18.12 29.65 22.84
C GLN A 98 17.91 29.71 21.32
N GLU A 99 18.95 30.02 20.55
CA GLU A 99 18.88 30.00 19.07
C GLU A 99 18.61 28.59 18.53
N LYS A 100 19.21 27.57 19.15
CA LYS A 100 18.96 26.16 18.78
C LYS A 100 17.53 25.77 19.14
N ILE A 101 17.03 26.20 20.30
CA ILE A 101 15.64 25.94 20.70
C ILE A 101 14.66 26.59 19.72
N GLU A 102 14.89 27.85 19.34
CA GLU A 102 14.08 28.56 18.33
C GLU A 102 14.06 27.79 16.99
N PHE A 103 15.23 27.34 16.53
CA PHE A 103 15.33 26.51 15.33
C PHE A 103 14.55 25.19 15.45
N LEU A 104 14.64 24.50 16.59
CA LEU A 104 13.93 23.24 16.83
C LEU A 104 12.41 23.45 16.88
N ILE A 105 11.91 24.55 17.44
CA ILE A 105 10.49 24.93 17.40
C ILE A 105 10.02 25.04 15.94
N LEU A 106 10.76 25.78 15.11
CA LEU A 106 10.40 25.99 13.71
C LEU A 106 10.46 24.70 12.89
N LEU A 107 11.45 23.86 13.16
CA LEU A 107 11.53 22.52 12.58
C LEU A 107 10.33 21.65 12.99
N ASP A 108 9.91 21.72 14.25
CA ASP A 108 8.76 20.98 14.76
C ASP A 108 7.46 21.37 14.05
N TYR A 109 7.21 22.67 13.78
CA TYR A 109 6.03 23.08 13.00
C TYR A 109 5.97 22.43 11.62
N VAL A 110 7.11 22.33 10.93
CA VAL A 110 7.18 21.69 9.61
C VAL A 110 6.96 20.18 9.73
N LEU A 111 7.64 19.54 10.69
CA LEU A 111 7.53 18.09 10.91
C LEU A 111 6.11 17.69 11.34
N LEU A 112 5.52 18.39 12.30
CA LEU A 112 4.18 18.13 12.80
C LEU A 112 3.13 18.33 11.70
N SER A 113 3.26 19.39 10.89
CA SER A 113 2.34 19.64 9.79
C SER A 113 2.47 18.60 8.67
N PHE A 114 3.69 18.23 8.31
CA PHE A 114 3.95 17.20 7.29
C PHE A 114 3.45 15.81 7.72
N THR A 115 3.75 15.42 8.96
CA THR A 115 3.34 14.12 9.49
C THR A 115 1.83 14.05 9.69
N SER A 116 1.20 15.15 10.14
CA SER A 116 -0.26 15.25 10.22
C SER A 116 -0.93 15.16 8.85
N LEU A 117 -0.36 15.81 7.82
CA LEU A 117 -0.81 15.71 6.44
C LEU A 117 -0.79 14.24 5.95
N LYS A 118 0.38 13.60 6.05
CA LYS A 118 0.56 12.20 5.61
C LYS A 118 -0.33 11.24 6.39
N PHE A 119 -0.40 11.43 7.70
CA PHE A 119 -1.25 10.64 8.58
C PHE A 119 -2.71 10.80 8.20
N GLY A 120 -3.24 12.02 8.15
CA GLY A 120 -4.65 12.30 7.87
C GLY A 120 -5.10 11.77 6.50
N ASP A 121 -4.31 12.04 5.45
CA ASP A 121 -4.57 11.57 4.08
C ASP A 121 -4.75 10.05 4.03
N SER A 122 -3.78 9.35 4.63
CA SER A 122 -3.77 7.91 4.72
C SER A 122 -4.93 7.43 5.60
N PHE A 123 -4.97 7.90 6.86
CA PHE A 123 -5.86 7.45 7.92
C PHE A 123 -7.32 7.52 7.52
N LEU A 124 -7.72 8.64 6.94
CA LEU A 124 -9.10 8.89 6.51
C LEU A 124 -9.37 8.44 5.07
N LEU A 125 -8.39 7.86 4.36
CA LEU A 125 -8.49 7.39 2.99
C LEU A 125 -9.00 8.48 2.03
N LEU A 126 -8.36 9.65 2.06
CA LEU A 126 -8.78 10.81 1.27
C LEU A 126 -8.81 10.53 -0.23
N ASP A 127 -7.89 9.69 -0.73
CA ASP A 127 -7.87 9.28 -2.15
C ASP A 127 -9.19 8.64 -2.59
N LYS A 128 -9.91 7.98 -1.66
CA LYS A 128 -11.19 7.33 -1.92
C LYS A 128 -12.37 8.28 -1.70
N TYR A 129 -12.37 9.01 -0.59
CA TYR A 129 -13.56 9.77 -0.15
C TYR A 129 -13.53 11.24 -0.56
N PHE A 130 -12.35 11.89 -0.52
CA PHE A 130 -12.21 13.33 -0.74
C PHE A 130 -10.91 13.68 -1.52
N PRO A 131 -10.73 13.19 -2.77
CA PRO A 131 -9.46 13.30 -3.49
C PRO A 131 -9.08 14.76 -3.82
N LYS A 132 -10.07 15.65 -3.95
CA LYS A 132 -9.82 17.09 -4.14
C LYS A 132 -9.22 17.75 -2.90
N VAL A 133 -9.67 17.34 -1.70
CA VAL A 133 -9.24 17.95 -0.42
C VAL A 133 -7.76 17.72 -0.15
N LYS A 134 -7.22 16.58 -0.59
CA LYS A 134 -5.79 16.25 -0.53
C LYS A 134 -4.90 17.32 -1.17
N LYS A 135 -5.37 17.96 -2.25
CA LYS A 135 -4.62 19.07 -2.88
C LYS A 135 -4.64 20.32 -2.01
N TYR A 136 -5.77 20.64 -1.39
CA TYR A 136 -5.90 21.82 -0.54
C TYR A 136 -5.10 21.69 0.76
N THR A 137 -5.07 20.50 1.38
CA THR A 137 -4.25 20.27 2.56
C THR A 137 -2.75 20.34 2.25
N LEU A 138 -2.32 19.88 1.07
CA LEU A 138 -0.95 20.06 0.60
C LEU A 138 -0.59 21.54 0.41
N VAL A 139 -1.48 22.32 -0.21
CA VAL A 139 -1.29 23.78 -0.37
C VAL A 139 -1.18 24.46 0.99
N LEU A 140 -2.06 24.12 1.93
CA LEU A 140 -2.00 24.66 3.30
C LEU A 140 -0.69 24.32 4.01
N PHE A 141 -0.18 23.10 3.84
CA PHE A 141 1.15 22.71 4.34
C PHE A 141 2.28 23.55 3.72
N LEU A 142 2.26 23.80 2.42
CA LEU A 142 3.25 24.65 1.77
C LEU A 142 3.19 26.11 2.26
N ILE A 143 1.99 26.62 2.55
CA ILE A 143 1.81 27.93 3.18
C ILE A 143 2.43 27.95 4.59
N ILE A 144 2.24 26.89 5.39
CA ILE A 144 2.89 26.77 6.71
C ILE A 144 4.42 26.84 6.57
N VAL A 145 5.01 26.08 5.63
CA VAL A 145 6.47 26.10 5.38
C VAL A 145 6.94 27.50 4.95
N LEU A 146 6.16 28.19 4.12
CA LEU A 146 6.44 29.59 3.75
C LEU A 146 6.42 30.51 4.99
N PHE A 147 5.44 30.39 5.87
CA PHE A 147 5.37 31.22 7.08
C PHE A 147 6.47 30.90 8.08
N VAL A 148 6.91 29.64 8.18
CA VAL A 148 8.09 29.27 8.97
C VAL A 148 9.35 29.97 8.44
N THR A 149 9.56 29.96 7.12
CA THR A 149 10.74 30.61 6.52
C THR A 149 10.68 32.14 6.66
N LEU A 150 9.50 32.74 6.48
CA LEU A 150 9.30 34.17 6.70
C LEU A 150 9.55 34.56 8.17
N PHE A 151 9.05 33.79 9.13
CA PHE A 151 9.31 34.05 10.55
C PHE A 151 10.81 33.92 10.87
N PHE A 152 11.49 32.90 10.34
CA PHE A 152 12.93 32.71 10.56
C PHE A 152 13.77 33.91 10.12
N ILE A 153 13.40 34.56 9.01
CA ILE A 153 14.12 35.72 8.46
C ILE A 153 13.73 37.01 9.16
N LEU A 154 12.43 37.26 9.32
CA LEU A 154 11.90 38.56 9.74
C LEU A 154 11.74 38.70 11.25
N LYS A 155 11.63 37.57 11.98
CA LYS A 155 11.44 37.50 13.45
C LYS A 155 10.30 38.36 13.99
N VAL A 156 9.22 38.53 13.22
CA VAL A 156 8.05 39.32 13.62
C VAL A 156 7.02 38.44 14.33
N ASN A 157 6.62 38.82 15.55
CA ASN A 157 5.67 38.07 16.39
C ASN A 157 4.32 37.76 15.68
N ILE A 158 3.83 38.65 14.82
CA ILE A 158 2.57 38.42 14.09
C ILE A 158 2.65 37.17 13.17
N LEU A 159 3.82 36.90 12.59
CA LEU A 159 4.02 35.73 11.72
C LEU A 159 3.93 34.44 12.54
N TYR A 160 4.41 34.44 13.79
CA TYR A 160 4.28 33.30 14.71
C TYR A 160 2.82 33.04 15.10
N ILE A 161 2.03 34.09 15.35
CA ILE A 161 0.59 33.95 15.62
C ILE A 161 -0.12 33.35 14.39
N ILE A 162 0.17 33.87 13.19
CA ILE A 162 -0.40 33.33 11.94
C ILE A 162 0.00 31.86 11.75
N LEU A 163 1.25 31.51 12.02
CA LEU A 163 1.75 30.14 11.94
C LEU A 163 0.97 29.18 12.86
N ASN A 164 0.68 29.59 14.10
CA ASN A 164 -0.16 28.82 15.02
C ASN A 164 -1.56 28.59 14.47
N VAL A 165 -2.19 29.65 13.94
CA VAL A 165 -3.53 29.57 13.34
C VAL A 165 -3.55 28.63 12.14
N LEU A 166 -2.57 28.74 11.23
CA LEU A 166 -2.48 27.88 10.05
C LEU A 166 -2.28 26.40 10.41
N THR A 167 -1.43 26.12 11.41
CA THR A 167 -1.17 24.76 11.88
C THR A 167 -2.42 24.15 12.49
N LEU A 168 -3.14 24.89 13.35
CA LEU A 168 -4.41 24.45 13.92
C LEU A 168 -5.51 24.30 12.87
N LEU A 169 -5.55 25.17 11.85
CA LEU A 169 -6.48 25.05 10.74
C LEU A 169 -6.26 23.73 9.96
N LEU A 170 -5.02 23.34 9.72
CA LEU A 170 -4.70 22.06 9.07
C LEU A 170 -5.25 20.88 9.89
N LEU A 171 -5.02 20.88 11.21
CA LEU A 171 -5.53 19.85 12.12
C LEU A 171 -7.06 19.84 12.17
N LEU A 172 -7.70 21.02 12.19
CA LEU A 172 -9.16 21.17 12.18
C LEU A 172 -9.77 20.61 10.89
N VAL A 173 -9.15 20.85 9.73
CA VAL A 173 -9.61 20.28 8.46
C VAL A 173 -9.65 18.76 8.53
N TYR A 174 -8.57 18.11 9.01
CA TYR A 174 -8.56 16.65 9.15
C TYR A 174 -9.58 16.15 10.18
N TRP A 175 -9.75 16.86 11.29
CA TRP A 175 -10.77 16.51 12.27
C TRP A 175 -12.18 16.57 11.68
N LEU A 176 -12.53 17.64 10.95
CA LEU A 176 -13.81 17.78 10.26
C LEU A 176 -14.03 16.67 9.20
N LEU A 177 -13.00 16.31 8.43
CA LEU A 177 -13.07 15.16 7.52
C LEU A 177 -13.36 13.86 8.28
N GLY A 178 -12.74 13.69 9.45
CA GLY A 178 -13.05 12.58 10.36
C GLY A 178 -14.51 12.54 10.77
N VAL A 179 -15.09 13.70 11.12
CA VAL A 179 -16.51 13.85 11.47
C VAL A 179 -17.41 13.52 10.29
N LEU A 180 -17.10 13.98 9.09
CA LEU A 180 -17.87 13.65 7.87
C LEU A 180 -17.83 12.14 7.57
N LEU A 181 -16.75 11.45 7.91
CA LEU A 181 -16.58 10.00 7.76
C LEU A 181 -17.01 9.18 8.98
N PHE A 182 -17.59 9.83 10.00
CA PHE A 182 -17.91 9.19 11.28
C PHE A 182 -18.89 8.01 11.15
N ARG A 183 -19.83 8.11 10.22
CA ARG A 183 -20.80 7.02 9.94
C ARG A 183 -20.28 5.98 8.94
N LYS A 184 -19.17 6.24 8.24
CA LYS A 184 -18.68 5.36 7.16
C LYS A 184 -17.74 4.28 7.67
N ASN A 185 -16.85 4.60 8.59
CA ASN A 185 -15.82 3.68 9.08
C ASN A 185 -15.84 3.61 10.61
N ARG A 186 -15.43 2.49 11.21
CA ARG A 186 -15.40 2.36 12.69
C ARG A 186 -14.21 3.11 13.30
N TYR A 187 -13.04 3.03 12.66
CA TYR A 187 -11.80 3.65 13.15
C TYR A 187 -11.81 5.19 13.07
N THR A 188 -12.65 5.80 12.21
CA THR A 188 -12.78 7.27 12.13
C THR A 188 -13.42 7.86 13.38
N LYS A 189 -14.26 7.09 14.08
CA LYS A 189 -14.83 7.50 15.37
C LYS A 189 -13.75 7.72 16.43
N LEU A 190 -12.84 6.75 16.56
CA LEU A 190 -11.70 6.83 17.49
C LEU A 190 -10.79 8.01 17.15
N PHE A 191 -10.57 8.28 15.86
CA PHE A 191 -9.83 9.44 15.40
C PHE A 191 -10.49 10.76 15.82
N VAL A 192 -11.80 10.93 15.59
CA VAL A 192 -12.53 12.16 15.96
C VAL A 192 -12.48 12.40 17.47
N PHE A 193 -12.75 11.38 18.28
CA PHE A 193 -12.75 11.51 19.74
C PHE A 193 -11.35 11.75 20.31
N SER A 194 -10.32 11.07 19.80
CA SER A 194 -8.95 11.28 20.26
C SER A 194 -8.42 12.67 19.94
N TYR A 195 -8.71 13.20 18.75
CA TYR A 195 -8.24 14.52 18.35
C TYR A 195 -9.02 15.67 18.96
N ALA A 196 -10.27 15.47 19.37
CA ALA A 196 -11.12 16.56 19.86
C ALA A 196 -10.49 17.29 21.06
N ILE A 197 -10.01 16.55 22.06
CA ILE A 197 -9.41 17.13 23.28
C ILE A 197 -8.21 17.99 22.91
N SER A 198 -7.20 17.41 22.24
CA SER A 198 -5.99 18.14 21.87
C SER A 198 -6.24 19.30 20.92
N LEU A 199 -7.20 19.17 19.98
CA LEU A 199 -7.51 20.22 19.02
C LEU A 199 -8.15 21.43 19.70
N PHE A 200 -9.16 21.23 20.55
CA PHE A 200 -9.86 22.34 21.19
C PHE A 200 -9.05 22.94 22.34
N SER A 201 -8.30 22.14 23.10
CA SER A 201 -7.32 22.64 24.07
C SER A 201 -6.18 23.41 23.37
N GLY A 202 -5.73 22.93 22.20
CA GLY A 202 -4.74 23.62 21.39
C GLY A 202 -5.26 24.94 20.83
N LEU A 203 -6.50 24.97 20.34
CA LEU A 203 -7.17 26.20 19.87
C LEU A 203 -7.27 27.23 21.00
N ASP A 204 -7.71 26.80 22.18
CA ASP A 204 -7.81 27.65 23.36
C ASP A 204 -6.45 28.24 23.74
N PHE A 205 -5.43 27.38 23.89
CA PHE A 205 -4.12 27.77 24.39
C PHE A 205 -3.27 28.56 23.38
N PHE A 206 -3.17 28.10 22.13
CA PHE A 206 -2.25 28.66 21.13
C PHE A 206 -2.87 29.77 20.28
N VAL A 207 -4.21 29.89 20.25
CA VAL A 207 -4.89 30.90 19.41
C VAL A 207 -5.71 31.84 20.28
N LEU A 208 -6.73 31.36 20.99
CA LEU A 208 -7.70 32.23 21.66
C LEU A 208 -7.05 33.10 22.76
N LYS A 209 -6.12 32.54 23.53
CA LYS A 209 -5.39 33.30 24.55
C LYS A 209 -4.61 34.49 24.00
N ASN A 210 -4.10 34.40 22.76
CA ASN A 210 -3.42 35.54 22.11
C ASN A 210 -4.37 36.72 21.84
N PHE A 211 -5.68 36.47 21.82
CA PHE A 211 -6.73 37.48 21.68
C PHE A 211 -7.42 37.82 23.01
N GLY A 212 -6.91 37.34 24.14
CA GLY A 212 -7.49 37.56 25.46
C GLY A 212 -8.76 36.75 25.75
N VAL A 213 -9.04 35.70 24.97
CA VAL A 213 -10.19 34.81 25.16
C VAL A 213 -9.72 33.46 25.69
N SER A 214 -10.42 32.91 26.68
CA SER A 214 -10.19 31.57 27.22
C SER A 214 -11.54 30.86 27.39
N LEU A 215 -11.70 29.70 26.75
CA LEU A 215 -12.89 28.87 26.82
C LEU A 215 -12.80 27.82 27.93
N PHE A 216 -11.61 27.28 28.18
CA PHE A 216 -11.39 26.13 29.07
C PHE A 216 -10.30 26.35 30.11
N ASP A 217 -9.72 27.56 30.18
CA ASP A 217 -8.55 27.88 31.01
C ASP A 217 -7.43 26.86 30.85
N THR A 218 -7.18 26.47 29.60
CA THR A 218 -6.25 25.39 29.28
C THR A 218 -4.85 25.72 29.80
N THR A 219 -4.31 24.86 30.66
CA THR A 219 -2.92 24.97 31.14
C THR A 219 -1.99 24.10 30.28
N PRO A 220 -0.66 24.37 30.29
CA PRO A 220 0.31 23.50 29.61
C PRO A 220 0.24 22.04 30.11
N THR A 221 -0.08 21.82 31.39
CA THR A 221 -0.23 20.48 31.95
C THR A 221 -1.45 19.74 31.39
N ASN A 222 -2.60 20.41 31.31
CA ASN A 222 -3.82 19.82 30.75
C ASN A 222 -3.65 19.48 29.26
N LEU A 223 -2.94 20.33 28.51
CA LEU A 223 -2.67 20.11 27.09
C LEU A 223 -1.80 18.86 26.87
N LYS A 224 -0.79 18.64 27.73
CA LYS A 224 0.03 17.42 27.71
C LYS A 224 -0.78 16.18 28.08
N ILE A 225 -1.61 16.24 29.12
CA ILE A 225 -2.46 15.12 29.52
C ILE A 225 -3.38 14.74 28.35
N GLY A 226 -4.00 15.72 27.70
CA GLY A 226 -4.80 15.52 26.49
C GLY A 226 -4.01 14.86 25.36
N GLY A 227 -2.78 15.33 25.12
CA GLY A 227 -1.85 14.73 24.16
C GLY A 227 -1.50 13.28 24.44
N PHE A 228 -1.17 12.92 25.69
CA PHE A 228 -0.90 11.54 26.08
C PHE A 228 -2.12 10.64 25.87
N VAL A 229 -3.30 11.10 26.28
CA VAL A 229 -4.57 10.39 26.05
C VAL A 229 -4.81 10.20 24.55
N GLN A 230 -4.57 11.23 23.74
CA GLN A 230 -4.68 11.16 22.29
C GLN A 230 -3.72 10.11 21.69
N ILE A 231 -2.45 10.09 22.11
CA ILE A 231 -1.45 9.11 21.65
C ILE A 231 -1.92 7.68 21.93
N ILE A 232 -2.45 7.41 23.13
CA ILE A 232 -2.97 6.08 23.51
C ILE A 232 -4.16 5.71 22.63
N ILE A 233 -5.17 6.59 22.52
CA ILE A 233 -6.38 6.29 21.74
C ILE A 233 -6.05 6.12 20.26
N LEU A 234 -5.17 6.95 19.69
CA LEU A 234 -4.72 6.81 18.30
C LEU A 234 -4.00 5.49 18.09
N SER A 235 -3.14 5.06 19.02
CA SER A 235 -2.46 3.77 18.95
C SER A 235 -3.45 2.61 18.82
N PHE A 236 -4.56 2.63 19.57
CA PHE A 236 -5.64 1.66 19.39
C PHE A 236 -6.37 1.83 18.05
N ALA A 237 -6.68 3.07 17.66
CA ALA A 237 -7.36 3.38 16.39
C ALA A 237 -6.60 2.83 15.17
N VAL A 238 -5.25 2.88 15.23
CA VAL A 238 -4.37 2.27 14.24
C VAL A 238 -4.58 0.77 14.13
N LEU A 239 -4.57 0.05 15.26
CA LEU A 239 -4.72 -1.41 15.26
C LEU A 239 -6.03 -1.84 14.60
N PHE A 240 -7.12 -1.11 14.88
CA PHE A 240 -8.41 -1.34 14.23
C PHE A 240 -8.37 -1.05 12.72
N ARG A 241 -7.80 0.09 12.32
CA ARG A 241 -7.67 0.46 10.90
C ARG A 241 -6.82 -0.56 10.14
N GLU A 242 -5.73 -1.02 10.73
CA GLU A 242 -4.83 -2.00 10.14
C GLU A 242 -5.54 -3.35 9.93
N LYS A 243 -6.37 -3.78 10.89
CA LYS A 243 -7.22 -4.96 10.75
C LYS A 243 -8.19 -4.83 9.57
N ASP A 244 -8.81 -3.67 9.40
CA ASP A 244 -9.73 -3.40 8.29
C ASP A 244 -9.00 -3.36 6.94
N LEU A 245 -7.85 -2.68 6.86
CA LEU A 245 -6.99 -2.64 5.66
C LEU A 245 -6.53 -4.04 5.26
N ARG A 246 -6.15 -4.88 6.22
CA ARG A 246 -5.80 -6.29 5.97
C ARG A 246 -6.96 -7.06 5.33
N LYS A 247 -8.18 -6.87 5.84
CA LYS A 247 -9.39 -7.51 5.30
C LYS A 247 -9.69 -7.01 3.88
N TYR A 248 -9.57 -5.71 3.64
CA TYR A 248 -9.80 -5.13 2.31
C TYR A 248 -8.76 -5.61 1.27
N ASN A 249 -7.47 -5.58 1.61
CA ASN A 249 -6.39 -6.06 0.73
C ASN A 249 -6.54 -7.55 0.40
N PHE A 250 -7.08 -8.34 1.34
CA PHE A 250 -7.40 -9.73 1.11
C PHE A 250 -8.52 -9.91 0.06
N ILE A 251 -9.61 -9.15 0.18
CA ILE A 251 -10.75 -9.20 -0.74
C ILE A 251 -10.32 -8.77 -2.15
N MET A 252 -9.67 -7.60 -2.27
CA MET A 252 -9.23 -7.06 -3.56
C MET A 252 -8.30 -8.02 -4.30
N LYS A 253 -7.38 -8.67 -3.58
CA LYS A 253 -6.48 -9.67 -4.16
C LYS A 253 -7.22 -10.89 -4.71
N ASN A 254 -8.32 -11.30 -4.07
CA ASN A 254 -9.15 -12.41 -4.53
C ASN A 254 -9.97 -12.02 -5.77
N GLU A 255 -10.49 -10.79 -5.82
CA GLU A 255 -11.19 -10.24 -7.00
C GLU A 255 -10.27 -10.14 -8.21
N ILE A 256 -9.09 -9.52 -8.05
CA ILE A 256 -8.08 -9.44 -9.12
C ILE A 256 -7.74 -10.84 -9.64
N ARG A 257 -7.62 -11.83 -8.75
CA ARG A 257 -7.34 -13.22 -9.13
C ARG A 257 -8.50 -13.83 -9.93
N LYS A 258 -9.74 -13.61 -9.51
CA LYS A 258 -10.94 -14.07 -10.22
C LYS A 258 -10.97 -13.48 -11.64
N PHE A 259 -10.83 -12.17 -11.78
CA PHE A 259 -10.75 -11.52 -13.08
C PHE A 259 -9.58 -12.03 -13.93
N SER A 260 -8.40 -12.17 -13.34
CA SER A 260 -7.23 -12.73 -14.03
C SER A 260 -7.49 -14.16 -14.55
N SER A 261 -8.24 -14.96 -13.79
CA SER A 261 -8.63 -16.32 -14.20
C SER A 261 -9.66 -16.33 -15.31
N GLU A 262 -10.63 -15.42 -15.28
CA GLU A 262 -11.64 -15.26 -16.32
C GLU A 262 -11.02 -14.79 -17.63
N ILE A 263 -10.10 -13.81 -17.58
CA ILE A 263 -9.31 -13.38 -18.75
C ILE A 263 -8.54 -14.57 -19.31
N LYS A 264 -7.83 -15.34 -18.48
CA LYS A 264 -7.07 -16.50 -18.94
C LYS A 264 -7.97 -17.55 -19.60
N LYS A 265 -9.17 -17.81 -19.06
CA LYS A 265 -10.14 -18.73 -19.68
C LYS A 265 -10.58 -18.24 -21.05
N ARG A 266 -10.99 -16.97 -21.17
CA ARG A 266 -11.37 -16.36 -22.46
C ARG A 266 -10.23 -16.39 -23.48
N THR A 267 -8.99 -16.09 -23.06
CA THR A 267 -7.82 -16.18 -23.94
C THR A 267 -7.49 -17.62 -24.37
N ILE A 268 -7.80 -18.62 -23.55
CA ILE A 268 -7.63 -20.03 -23.91
C ILE A 268 -8.76 -20.50 -24.84
N GLU A 269 -10.00 -20.08 -24.60
CA GLU A 269 -11.17 -20.38 -25.44
C GLU A 269 -11.05 -19.73 -26.82
N GLU A 270 -10.56 -18.49 -26.90
CA GLU A 270 -10.21 -17.83 -28.18
C GLU A 270 -8.94 -18.41 -28.82
N GLY A 271 -8.08 -19.06 -28.04
CA GLY A 271 -6.82 -19.67 -28.49
C GLY A 271 -6.93 -21.12 -28.94
N SER A 272 -8.03 -21.81 -28.62
CA SER A 272 -8.37 -23.13 -29.16
C SER A 272 -9.09 -22.98 -30.49
N LEU A 273 -8.44 -22.36 -31.47
CA LEU A 273 -8.79 -22.63 -32.86
C LEU A 273 -8.62 -24.14 -33.04
N LYS A 274 -9.70 -24.87 -33.33
CA LYS A 274 -9.61 -26.21 -33.91
C LYS A 274 -8.99 -26.01 -35.29
N VAL A 275 -7.66 -25.97 -35.33
CA VAL A 275 -6.90 -25.80 -36.56
C VAL A 275 -6.96 -27.13 -37.27
N ASP A 276 -7.79 -27.18 -38.31
CA ASP A 276 -7.87 -28.32 -39.20
C ASP A 276 -6.62 -28.36 -40.08
N LEU A 277 -5.61 -29.09 -39.62
CA LEU A 277 -4.36 -29.26 -40.33
C LEU A 277 -4.52 -30.11 -41.60
N ASP A 278 -5.64 -30.82 -41.76
CA ASP A 278 -5.89 -31.67 -42.91
C ASP A 278 -6.24 -30.83 -44.16
N ASN A 279 -6.55 -29.53 -43.99
CA ASN A 279 -6.78 -28.58 -45.07
C ASN A 279 -5.48 -28.02 -45.71
N LEU A 280 -4.32 -28.34 -45.15
CA LEU A 280 -3.02 -27.98 -45.72
C LEU A 280 -2.57 -29.02 -46.74
N SER A 281 -1.98 -28.57 -47.85
CA SER A 281 -1.23 -29.48 -48.73
C SER A 281 0.01 -30.02 -48.02
N LEU A 282 0.56 -31.14 -48.51
CA LEU A 282 1.79 -31.74 -47.97
C LEU A 282 2.93 -30.71 -47.81
N ARG A 283 3.09 -29.85 -48.82
CA ARG A 283 4.13 -28.81 -48.82
C ARG A 283 3.86 -27.68 -47.84
N GLU A 284 2.59 -27.28 -47.70
CA GLU A 284 2.18 -26.28 -46.71
C GLU A 284 2.32 -26.82 -45.28
N ARG A 285 2.09 -28.12 -45.07
CA ARG A 285 2.26 -28.77 -43.78
C ARG A 285 3.73 -28.83 -43.36
N GLU A 286 4.60 -29.23 -44.26
CA GLU A 286 6.06 -29.21 -44.05
C GLU A 286 6.56 -27.81 -43.68
N ILE A 287 6.13 -26.77 -44.41
CA ILE A 287 6.48 -25.38 -44.10
C ILE A 287 5.89 -24.96 -42.74
N PHE A 288 4.66 -25.36 -42.42
CA PHE A 288 4.02 -25.06 -41.12
C PHE A 288 4.77 -25.68 -39.94
N ASP A 289 5.24 -26.92 -40.06
CA ASP A 289 6.03 -27.60 -39.01
C ASP A 289 7.35 -26.87 -38.72
N LEU A 290 7.98 -26.30 -39.75
CA LEU A 290 9.17 -25.47 -39.60
C LEU A 290 8.86 -24.10 -38.98
N ILE A 291 7.70 -23.51 -39.28
CA ILE A 291 7.22 -22.28 -38.61
C ILE A 291 7.02 -22.54 -37.12
N VAL A 292 6.37 -23.66 -36.78
CA VAL A 292 6.10 -24.13 -35.42
C VAL A 292 7.39 -24.50 -34.68
N SER A 293 8.44 -24.86 -35.41
CA SER A 293 9.80 -25.07 -34.90
C SER A 293 10.60 -23.77 -34.73
N SER A 294 9.95 -22.62 -34.86
CA SER A 294 10.54 -21.27 -34.69
C SER A 294 11.57 -20.87 -35.75
N LYS A 295 11.62 -21.53 -36.92
CA LYS A 295 12.56 -21.18 -38.01
C LYS A 295 12.10 -19.96 -38.81
N SER A 296 13.00 -19.01 -39.06
CA SER A 296 12.74 -17.84 -39.90
C SER A 296 12.43 -18.22 -41.35
N ASN A 297 11.78 -17.32 -42.11
CA ASN A 297 11.47 -17.60 -43.52
C ASN A 297 12.72 -17.86 -44.38
N LYS A 298 13.88 -17.32 -43.97
CA LYS A 298 15.17 -17.56 -44.63
C LYS A 298 15.70 -18.97 -44.33
N GLU A 299 15.60 -19.42 -43.09
CA GLU A 299 15.97 -20.78 -42.69
C GLU A 299 15.06 -21.81 -43.35
N ILE A 300 13.75 -21.55 -43.36
CA ILE A 300 12.76 -22.40 -44.05
C ILE A 300 13.12 -22.49 -45.54
N ALA A 301 13.36 -21.37 -46.21
CA ALA A 301 13.72 -21.33 -47.63
C ALA A 301 14.94 -22.20 -47.96
N ASN A 302 15.97 -22.15 -47.11
CA ASN A 302 17.18 -22.95 -47.27
C ASN A 302 16.91 -24.45 -47.06
N GLU A 303 16.10 -24.80 -46.07
CA GLU A 303 15.86 -26.20 -45.70
C GLU A 303 14.96 -26.92 -46.68
N VAL A 304 13.95 -26.23 -47.20
CA VAL A 304 13.04 -26.79 -48.21
C VAL A 304 13.46 -26.46 -49.65
N ASN A 305 14.62 -25.82 -49.84
CA ASN A 305 15.23 -25.49 -51.14
C ASN A 305 14.29 -24.71 -52.11
N ILE A 306 13.72 -23.60 -51.63
CA ILE A 306 12.87 -22.67 -52.42
C ILE A 306 13.21 -21.22 -52.11
N SER A 307 12.75 -20.27 -52.93
CA SER A 307 13.00 -18.84 -52.66
C SER A 307 12.27 -18.35 -51.41
N VAL A 308 12.82 -17.34 -50.73
CA VAL A 308 12.18 -16.67 -49.57
C VAL A 308 10.82 -16.08 -49.95
N ASN A 309 10.65 -15.61 -51.19
CA ASN A 309 9.38 -15.10 -51.69
C ASN A 309 8.33 -16.22 -51.82
N THR A 310 8.75 -17.40 -52.26
CA THR A 310 7.90 -18.60 -52.31
C THR A 310 7.48 -19.04 -50.90
N VAL A 311 8.38 -18.98 -49.91
CA VAL A 311 8.03 -19.23 -48.50
C VAL A 311 7.00 -18.22 -48.00
N LYS A 312 7.17 -16.93 -48.27
CA LYS A 312 6.19 -15.89 -47.89
C LYS A 312 4.80 -16.16 -48.50
N PHE A 313 4.76 -16.64 -49.74
CA PHE A 313 3.52 -17.03 -50.40
C PHE A 313 2.84 -18.21 -49.69
N HIS A 314 3.58 -19.29 -49.40
CA HIS A 314 3.04 -20.43 -48.65
C HIS A 314 2.59 -20.03 -47.24
N VAL A 315 3.35 -19.21 -46.51
CA VAL A 315 3.00 -18.70 -45.18
C VAL A 315 1.66 -17.94 -45.24
N LYS A 316 1.46 -17.10 -46.25
CA LYS A 316 0.20 -16.37 -46.46
C LYS A 316 -0.97 -17.34 -46.67
N ASN A 317 -0.80 -18.36 -47.50
CA ASN A 317 -1.86 -19.34 -47.78
C ASN A 317 -2.18 -20.21 -46.56
N ILE A 318 -1.16 -20.64 -45.82
CA ILE A 318 -1.32 -21.36 -44.54
C ILE A 318 -2.13 -20.50 -43.57
N TYR A 319 -1.81 -19.21 -43.46
CA TYR A 319 -2.52 -18.30 -42.55
C TYR A 319 -3.99 -18.13 -42.93
N LEU A 320 -4.28 -18.05 -44.22
CA LEU A 320 -5.66 -18.01 -44.72
C LEU A 320 -6.41 -19.32 -44.48
N LYS A 321 -5.78 -20.47 -44.77
CA LYS A 321 -6.41 -21.80 -44.63
C LYS A 321 -6.69 -22.17 -43.17
N LEU A 322 -5.86 -21.73 -42.25
CA LEU A 322 -5.96 -22.04 -40.81
C LEU A 322 -6.66 -20.93 -39.99
N ASP A 323 -7.15 -19.88 -40.66
CA ASP A 323 -7.74 -18.68 -40.03
C ASP A 323 -6.86 -18.08 -38.90
N ILE A 324 -5.56 -17.94 -39.19
CA ILE A 324 -4.59 -17.36 -38.26
C ILE A 324 -4.03 -16.04 -38.81
N LYS A 325 -3.88 -15.05 -37.92
CA LYS A 325 -3.53 -13.67 -38.30
C LYS A 325 -2.04 -13.40 -38.30
N ASN A 326 -1.26 -14.18 -37.56
CA ASN A 326 0.17 -13.93 -37.39
C ASN A 326 0.95 -15.15 -36.93
N ARG A 327 2.28 -15.04 -37.04
CA ARG A 327 3.24 -16.08 -36.64
C ARG A 327 3.14 -16.45 -35.16
N LYS A 328 2.75 -15.51 -34.29
CA LYS A 328 2.58 -15.78 -32.85
C LYS A 328 1.41 -16.74 -32.60
N GLN A 329 0.32 -16.61 -33.34
CA GLN A 329 -0.80 -17.56 -33.33
C GLN A 329 -0.38 -18.93 -33.91
N ALA A 330 0.42 -18.96 -34.99
CA ALA A 330 0.97 -20.20 -35.52
C ALA A 330 1.80 -20.97 -34.46
N LEU A 331 2.65 -20.26 -33.71
CA LEU A 331 3.48 -20.84 -32.65
C LEU A 331 2.67 -21.33 -31.43
N SER A 332 1.50 -20.75 -31.15
CA SER A 332 0.63 -21.24 -30.07
C SER A 332 -0.03 -22.58 -30.38
N ILE A 333 -0.23 -22.93 -31.66
CA ILE A 333 -0.82 -24.22 -32.08
C ILE A 333 0.06 -25.40 -31.64
N LYS A 334 1.40 -25.23 -31.61
CA LYS A 334 2.35 -26.23 -31.09
C LYS A 334 2.00 -26.74 -29.69
N LYS A 335 1.51 -25.84 -28.84
CA LYS A 335 1.23 -26.13 -27.43
C LYS A 335 -0.03 -26.99 -27.25
N VAL A 336 -0.88 -27.04 -28.27
CA VAL A 336 -2.14 -27.80 -28.27
C VAL A 336 -1.90 -29.25 -28.74
N ILE A 337 -0.94 -29.50 -29.63
CA ILE A 337 -0.68 -30.84 -30.22
C ILE A 337 0.25 -31.70 -29.33
N LYS A 338 0.97 -31.09 -28.37
CA LYS A 338 1.89 -31.80 -27.45
C LYS A 338 1.21 -32.34 -26.17
N HIS A 339 -0.10 -32.22 -26.07
CA HIS A 339 -0.96 -32.83 -25.05
C HIS A 339 -2.00 -33.70 -25.75
#